data_AF-A0A840HI00-F1
#
_entry.id   AF-A0A840HI00-F1
#
_cell.length_a   1.000
_cell.length_b   1.000
_cell.length_c   1.000
_cell.angle_alpha   90.00
_cell.angle_beta   90.00
_cell.angle_gamma   90.00
#
_symmetry.space_group_name_H-M   'P 1'
#
loop_
_entity.id
_entity.type
_entity.pdbx_description
1 polymer ?
#
loop_
_entity_poly.entity_id
_entity_poly.type
_entity_poly.pdbx_seq_one_letter_code
_entity_poly.pdbx_strand_id
1 'polypeptide(L)'
;MPNVQWNKFIDTHKTRFCVTIYFSDYLELRKRVKGPIMTKDGKEFPTPNAVTKAMAKAIKCDYTIKSGGAEQIVMIAEKEEAAAFAKAVGAKRWMQSDGKPCLATNSARISHEVMVGLAKTARLM
;
A
#
# COMPACT_ATOMS: atom_id res chain seq x y z
N MET A 1 -0.82 15.57 5.99
CA MET A 1 -1.75 16.00 4.93
C MET A 1 -2.80 14.91 4.70
N PRO A 2 -4.02 15.22 4.21
CA PRO A 2 -5.11 14.26 4.22
C PRO A 2 -5.06 13.27 3.05
N ASN A 3 -5.60 12.08 3.30
CA ASN A 3 -6.00 11.14 2.26
C ASN A 3 -7.09 11.79 1.39
N VAL A 4 -6.79 12.08 0.13
CA VAL A 4 -7.72 12.70 -0.82
C VAL A 4 -8.54 11.61 -1.52
N GLN A 5 -9.80 11.91 -1.83
CA GLN A 5 -10.62 10.99 -2.64
C GLN A 5 -9.98 10.72 -4.01
N TRP A 6 -10.01 9.47 -4.46
CA TRP A 6 -9.29 9.00 -5.65
C TRP A 6 -9.52 9.84 -6.91
N ASN A 7 -10.79 10.10 -7.27
CA ASN A 7 -11.12 10.88 -8.47
C ASN A 7 -10.66 12.34 -8.32
N LYS A 8 -10.89 12.95 -7.15
CA LYS A 8 -10.43 14.31 -6.85
C LYS A 8 -8.91 14.43 -6.96
N PHE A 9 -8.17 13.44 -6.46
CA PHE A 9 -6.71 13.40 -6.57
C PHE A 9 -6.25 13.34 -8.04
N ILE A 10 -6.92 12.52 -8.86
CA ILE A 10 -6.68 12.45 -10.30
C ILE A 10 -6.95 13.81 -10.98
N ASP A 11 -7.99 14.52 -10.58
CA ASP A 11 -8.32 15.81 -11.20
C ASP A 11 -7.35 16.92 -10.77
N THR A 12 -6.89 16.89 -9.52
CA THR A 12 -6.03 17.94 -8.93
C THR A 12 -4.56 17.82 -9.35
N HIS A 13 -4.00 16.61 -9.39
CA HIS A 13 -2.56 16.45 -9.65
C HIS A 13 -2.32 16.06 -11.11
N LYS A 14 -1.45 16.78 -11.84
CA LYS A 14 -1.06 16.41 -13.22
C LYS A 14 0.07 15.38 -13.25
N THR A 15 0.94 15.41 -12.24
CA THR A 15 2.04 14.49 -12.02
C THR A 15 1.70 13.55 -10.86
N ARG A 16 1.74 12.24 -11.09
CA ARG A 16 1.33 11.23 -10.11
C ARG A 16 2.26 10.03 -10.18
N PHE A 17 2.66 9.53 -9.03
CA PHE A 17 3.51 8.35 -8.88
C PHE A 17 2.75 7.27 -8.14
N CYS A 18 2.77 6.06 -8.66
CA CYS A 18 2.00 4.95 -8.11
C CYS A 18 2.93 3.95 -7.45
N VAL A 19 2.55 3.51 -6.25
CA VAL A 19 3.18 2.39 -5.57
C VAL A 19 2.11 1.33 -5.38
N THR A 20 2.24 0.25 -6.13
CA THR A 20 1.36 -0.91 -6.06
C THR A 20 1.95 -1.91 -5.09
N ILE A 21 1.14 -2.38 -4.15
CA ILE A 21 1.55 -3.31 -3.11
C ILE A 21 0.67 -4.55 -3.22
N TYR A 22 1.29 -5.70 -3.45
CA TYR A 22 0.60 -6.97 -3.57
C TYR A 22 0.93 -7.88 -2.38
N PHE A 23 -0.06 -8.16 -1.56
CA PHE A 23 0.04 -9.04 -0.38
C PHE A 23 -0.33 -10.47 -0.78
N SER A 24 0.59 -11.19 -1.43
CA SER A 24 0.36 -12.52 -2.02
C SER A 24 -0.15 -13.52 -1.01
N ASP A 25 0.48 -13.56 0.16
CA ASP A 25 0.25 -14.60 1.16
C ASP A 25 -1.07 -14.34 1.90
N TYR A 26 -1.48 -13.07 1.99
CA TYR A 26 -2.79 -12.70 2.52
C TYR A 26 -3.92 -13.23 1.64
N LEU A 27 -3.76 -13.19 0.30
CA LEU A 27 -4.76 -13.75 -0.61
C LEU A 27 -4.93 -15.26 -0.39
N GLU A 28 -3.82 -15.98 -0.21
CA GLU A 28 -3.86 -17.41 0.08
C GLU A 28 -4.49 -17.73 1.43
N LEU A 29 -4.13 -16.99 2.47
CA LEU A 29 -4.71 -17.12 3.81
C LEU A 29 -6.22 -16.86 3.78
N ARG A 30 -6.66 -15.81 3.06
CA ARG A 30 -8.07 -15.45 2.97
C ARG A 30 -8.92 -16.51 2.28
N LYS A 31 -8.36 -17.27 1.32
CA LYS A 31 -9.06 -18.40 0.69
C LYS A 31 -9.29 -19.57 1.66
N ARG A 32 -8.45 -19.71 2.69
CA ARG A 32 -8.48 -20.84 3.64
C ARG A 32 -9.33 -20.55 4.89
N VAL A 33 -9.56 -19.28 5.22
CA VAL A 33 -10.27 -18.87 6.45
C VAL A 33 -11.56 -18.12 6.15
N LYS A 34 -12.70 -18.68 6.56
CA LYS A 34 -14.00 -18.01 6.57
C LYS A 34 -14.15 -17.21 7.87
N GLY A 35 -13.77 -15.93 7.86
CA GLY A 35 -13.87 -15.04 9.03
C GLY A 35 -12.60 -14.20 9.28
N PRO A 36 -12.50 -13.50 10.41
CA PRO A 36 -11.26 -12.82 10.80
C PRO A 36 -10.10 -13.81 10.85
N ILE A 37 -8.95 -13.43 10.28
CA ILE A 37 -7.73 -14.23 10.39
C ILE A 37 -7.13 -13.90 11.76
N MET A 38 -6.87 -14.90 12.60
CA MET A 38 -6.31 -14.68 13.94
C MET A 38 -4.84 -15.09 13.97
N THR A 39 -4.03 -14.37 14.73
CA THR A 39 -2.64 -14.72 15.03
C THR A 39 -2.60 -15.82 16.10
N LYS A 40 -1.44 -16.45 16.30
CA LYS A 40 -1.25 -17.43 17.38
C LYS A 40 -1.51 -16.85 18.77
N ASP A 41 -1.33 -15.53 18.92
CA ASP A 41 -1.53 -14.80 20.17
C ASP A 41 -2.99 -14.32 20.36
N GLY A 42 -3.92 -14.77 19.51
CA GLY A 42 -5.34 -14.41 19.61
C GLY A 42 -5.67 -12.98 19.17
N LYS A 43 -4.74 -12.27 18.50
CA LYS A 43 -5.02 -10.96 17.90
C LYS A 43 -5.51 -11.12 16.47
N GLU A 44 -6.31 -10.17 15.98
CA GLU A 44 -6.69 -10.15 14.57
C GLU A 44 -5.45 -9.85 13.70
N PHE A 45 -5.26 -10.66 12.66
CA PHE A 45 -4.22 -10.48 11.67
C PHE A 45 -4.56 -9.25 10.82
N PRO A 46 -3.62 -8.31 10.66
CA PRO A 46 -3.89 -7.04 10.03
C PRO A 46 -4.29 -7.22 8.57
N THR A 47 -5.22 -6.40 8.09
CA THR A 47 -5.61 -6.42 6.68
C THR A 47 -4.59 -5.65 5.83
N PRO A 48 -4.42 -6.00 4.53
CA PRO A 48 -3.60 -5.23 3.59
C PRO A 48 -3.89 -3.73 3.60
N ASN A 49 -5.17 -3.37 3.69
CA ASN A 49 -5.61 -1.97 3.75
C ASN A 49 -5.16 -1.29 5.06
N ALA A 50 -5.26 -1.97 6.20
CA ALA A 50 -4.82 -1.43 7.49
C ALA A 50 -3.31 -1.17 7.50
N VAL A 51 -2.50 -2.15 7.03
CA VAL A 51 -1.05 -2.01 6.91
C VAL A 51 -0.71 -0.84 5.97
N THR A 52 -1.32 -0.79 4.79
CA THR A 52 -1.04 0.25 3.79
C THR A 52 -1.39 1.64 4.31
N LYS A 53 -2.56 1.81 4.93
CA LYS A 53 -2.97 3.08 5.55
C LYS A 53 -2.02 3.51 6.66
N ALA A 54 -1.55 2.58 7.48
CA ALA A 54 -0.65 2.92 8.57
C ALA A 54 0.73 3.35 8.05
N MET A 55 1.26 2.67 7.04
CA MET A 55 2.50 3.07 6.36
C MET A 55 2.36 4.43 5.66
N ALA A 56 1.21 4.67 5.01
CA ALA A 56 0.95 5.93 4.30
C ALA A 56 0.85 7.15 5.21
N LYS A 57 0.69 7.00 6.53
CA LYS A 57 0.73 8.12 7.49
C LYS A 57 2.07 8.87 7.49
N ALA A 58 3.15 8.23 7.04
CA ALA A 58 4.46 8.85 6.95
C ALA A 58 4.61 9.77 5.72
N ILE A 59 3.70 9.70 4.75
CA ILE A 59 3.73 10.51 3.52
C ILE A 59 3.39 11.96 3.86
N LYS A 60 4.23 12.88 3.41
CA LYS A 60 4.13 14.31 3.76
C LYS A 60 3.35 15.15 2.76
N CYS A 61 3.13 14.65 1.55
CA CYS A 61 2.36 15.31 0.51
C CYS A 61 0.96 14.70 0.35
N ASP A 62 0.20 15.20 -0.62
CA ASP A 62 -1.10 14.63 -0.97
C ASP A 62 -0.93 13.20 -1.51
N TYR A 63 -1.78 12.31 -1.03
CA TYR A 63 -1.86 10.94 -1.51
C TYR A 63 -3.30 10.43 -1.51
N THR A 64 -3.53 9.36 -2.26
CA THR A 64 -4.78 8.59 -2.23
C THR A 64 -4.49 7.10 -2.27
N ILE A 65 -5.40 6.30 -1.71
CA ILE A 65 -5.27 4.84 -1.64
C ILE A 65 -6.49 4.20 -2.29
N LYS A 66 -6.27 3.30 -3.23
CA LYS A 66 -7.29 2.38 -3.76
C LYS A 66 -7.01 0.98 -3.26
N SER A 67 -8.00 0.40 -2.57
CA SER A 67 -7.92 -0.94 -2.01
C SER A 67 -8.64 -1.94 -2.92
N GLY A 68 -7.93 -2.98 -3.35
CA GLY A 68 -8.43 -4.10 -4.17
C GLY A 68 -8.35 -5.44 -3.45
N GLY A 69 -8.48 -5.44 -2.12
CA GLY A 69 -8.30 -6.66 -1.30
C GLY A 69 -6.83 -6.96 -1.03
N ALA A 70 -6.22 -7.88 -1.77
CA ALA A 70 -4.80 -8.21 -1.63
C ALA A 70 -3.87 -7.23 -2.35
N GLU A 71 -4.40 -6.49 -3.33
CA GLU A 71 -3.69 -5.44 -4.04
C GLU A 71 -4.08 -4.07 -3.47
N GLN A 72 -3.09 -3.23 -3.19
CA GLN A 72 -3.28 -1.86 -2.71
C GLN A 72 -2.49 -0.92 -3.61
N ILE A 73 -3.13 0.14 -4.11
CA ILE A 73 -2.47 1.14 -4.95
C ILE A 73 -2.44 2.45 -4.17
N VAL A 74 -1.24 2.97 -3.94
CA VAL A 74 -1.02 4.28 -3.34
C VAL A 74 -0.56 5.24 -4.43
N MET A 75 -1.34 6.29 -4.66
CA MET A 75 -1.00 7.37 -5.57
C MET A 75 -0.46 8.56 -4.76
N ILE A 76 0.69 9.09 -5.16
CA ILE A 76 1.45 10.10 -4.42
C ILE A 76 1.81 11.24 -5.39
N ALA A 77 1.63 12.49 -4.94
CA ALA A 77 1.78 13.66 -5.81
C ALA A 77 3.26 13.96 -6.14
N GLU A 78 4.17 13.62 -5.23
CA GLU A 78 5.60 13.95 -5.33
C GLU A 78 6.48 12.72 -5.50
N LYS A 79 7.48 12.81 -6.37
CA LYS A 79 8.37 11.70 -6.74
C LYS A 79 9.22 11.22 -5.56
N GLU A 80 9.74 12.15 -4.76
CA GLU A 80 10.64 11.88 -3.65
C GLU A 80 9.92 11.15 -2.52
N GLU A 81 8.73 11.64 -2.14
CA GLU A 81 7.84 10.98 -1.18
C GLU A 81 7.40 9.60 -1.71
N ALA A 82 7.10 9.48 -3.00
CA ALA A 82 6.77 8.20 -3.60
C ALA A 82 7.95 7.21 -3.58
N ALA A 83 9.17 7.67 -3.80
CA ALA A 83 10.38 6.86 -3.71
C ALA A 83 10.69 6.44 -2.27
N ALA A 84 10.51 7.34 -1.31
CA ALA A 84 10.66 7.05 0.12
C ALA A 84 9.63 6.00 0.57
N PHE A 85 8.37 6.17 0.19
CA PHE A 85 7.32 5.20 0.48
C PHE A 85 7.58 3.84 -0.19
N ALA A 86 7.93 3.83 -1.48
CA ALA A 86 8.31 2.63 -2.22
C ALA A 86 9.44 1.86 -1.53
N LYS A 87 10.47 2.57 -1.06
CA LYS A 87 11.57 1.97 -0.29
C LYS A 87 11.10 1.39 1.04
N ALA A 88 10.24 2.11 1.77
CA ALA A 88 9.70 1.66 3.06
C ALA A 88 8.88 0.36 2.94
N VAL A 89 8.17 0.16 1.82
CA VAL A 89 7.40 -1.06 1.55
C VAL A 89 8.21 -2.11 0.76
N GLY A 90 9.50 -1.88 0.51
CA GLY A 90 10.39 -2.84 -0.16
C GLY A 90 10.20 -2.98 -1.68
N ALA A 91 9.63 -1.98 -2.34
CA ALA A 91 9.42 -1.97 -3.79
C ALA A 91 10.76 -1.74 -4.53
N LYS A 92 11.14 -2.66 -5.43
CA LYS A 92 12.52 -2.75 -5.95
C LYS A 92 12.77 -2.06 -7.29
N ARG A 93 11.74 -1.63 -8.05
CA ARG A 93 11.96 -0.98 -9.36
C ARG A 93 10.79 -0.12 -9.83
N TRP A 94 11.09 1.12 -10.23
CA TRP A 94 10.16 1.98 -10.95
C TRP A 94 10.07 1.53 -12.40
N MET A 95 8.86 1.22 -12.84
CA MET A 95 8.51 1.03 -14.25
C MET A 95 7.83 2.31 -14.73
N GLN A 96 8.26 2.80 -15.89
CA GLN A 96 7.54 3.88 -16.56
C GLN A 96 6.15 3.35 -16.94
N SER A 97 5.10 4.13 -16.66
CA SER A 97 3.74 3.71 -16.92
C SER A 97 3.33 4.22 -18.30
N ASP A 98 2.96 3.32 -19.21
CA ASP A 98 2.52 3.68 -20.57
C ASP A 98 1.08 4.25 -20.61
N GLY A 99 0.44 4.40 -19.44
CA GLY A 99 -0.94 4.89 -19.34
C GLY A 99 -1.24 5.68 -18.06
N LYS A 100 -2.18 6.63 -18.18
CA LYS A 100 -2.82 7.35 -17.07
C LYS A 100 -3.53 6.33 -16.15
N PRO A 101 -3.58 6.55 -14.82
CA PRO A 101 -3.39 7.85 -14.15
C PRO A 101 -1.96 8.14 -13.65
N CYS A 102 -1.01 7.22 -13.77
CA CYS A 102 0.33 7.34 -13.18
C CYS A 102 1.39 7.70 -14.24
N LEU A 103 2.37 8.53 -13.91
CA LEU A 103 3.55 8.75 -14.76
C LEU A 103 4.57 7.63 -14.63
N ALA A 104 4.70 7.08 -13.43
CA ALA A 104 5.54 5.92 -13.15
C ALA A 104 4.91 5.09 -12.04
N THR A 105 5.18 3.79 -12.08
CA THR A 105 4.65 2.82 -11.14
C THR A 105 5.78 1.99 -10.54
N ASN A 106 5.82 1.85 -9.23
CA ASN A 106 6.65 0.86 -8.54
C ASN A 106 5.74 -0.25 -7.99
N SER A 107 6.27 -1.46 -7.88
CA SER A 107 5.52 -2.59 -7.33
C SER A 107 6.31 -3.29 -6.24
N ALA A 108 5.66 -3.51 -5.10
CA ALA A 108 6.14 -4.37 -4.03
C ALA A 108 5.30 -5.63 -3.96
N ARG A 109 5.94 -6.79 -3.87
CA ARG A 109 5.31 -8.03 -3.40
C ARG A 109 5.69 -8.23 -1.94
N ILE A 110 4.69 -8.26 -1.08
CA ILE A 110 4.87 -8.40 0.37
C ILE A 110 4.46 -9.81 0.76
N SER A 111 5.44 -10.59 1.22
CA SER A 111 5.22 -11.89 1.86
C SER A 111 4.64 -11.69 3.27
N HIS A 112 4.14 -12.78 3.85
CA HIS A 112 3.61 -12.82 5.21
C HIS A 112 4.59 -12.24 6.24
N GLU A 113 5.86 -12.65 6.20
CA GLU A 113 6.87 -12.19 7.15
C GLU A 113 7.09 -10.68 7.08
N VAL A 114 7.17 -10.14 5.85
CA VAL A 114 7.32 -8.70 5.62
C VAL A 114 6.07 -7.96 6.07
N MET A 115 4.88 -8.51 5.81
CA MET A 115 3.61 -7.93 6.25
C MET A 115 3.53 -7.83 7.78
N VAL A 116 3.92 -8.88 8.50
CA VAL A 116 3.98 -8.89 9.96
C VAL A 116 5.01 -7.87 10.48
N GLY A 117 6.18 -7.80 9.85
CA GLY A 117 7.19 -6.79 10.18
C GLY A 117 6.66 -5.36 10.05
N LEU A 118 6.05 -5.05 8.91
CA LEU A 118 5.42 -3.75 8.66
C LEU A 118 4.28 -3.45 9.64
N ALA A 119 3.46 -4.43 9.96
CA ALA A 119 2.39 -4.28 10.94
C ALA A 119 2.91 -3.95 12.35
N LYS A 120 4.00 -4.59 12.78
CA LYS A 120 4.67 -4.27 14.05
C LYS A 120 5.26 -2.86 14.04
N THR A 121 5.94 -2.47 12.97
CA THR A 121 6.45 -1.10 12.79
C THR A 121 5.31 -0.07 12.85
N ALA A 122 4.17 -0.41 12.27
CA ALA A 122 2.95 0.38 12.27
C ALA A 122 2.13 0.32 13.58
N ARG A 123 2.57 -0.45 14.59
CA ARG A 123 1.86 -0.69 15.86
C ARG A 123 0.43 -1.24 15.68
N LEU A 124 0.24 -2.09 14.68
CA LEU A 124 -1.03 -2.79 14.42
C LEU A 124 -1.11 -4.15 15.12
N MET A 125 0.01 -4.65 15.65
CA MET A 125 0.16 -5.94 16.32
C MET A 125 1.15 -5.82 17.46
#